data_AF-A0A9E3U5U6-F1
#
_entry.id   AF-A0A9E3U5U6-F1
#
_cell.length_a   1.000
_cell.length_b   1.000
_cell.length_c   1.000
_cell.angle_alpha   90.00
_cell.angle_beta   90.00
_cell.angle_gamma   90.00
#
_symmetry.space_group_name_H-M   'P 1'
#
loop_
_entity.id
_entity.type
_entity.pdbx_description
1 polymer ?
#
loop_
_entity_poly.entity_id
_entity_poly.type
_entity_poly.pdbx_seq_one_letter_code
_entity_poly.pdbx_strand_id
1 'polypeptide(L)'
;MNAGQVTNADGGLPLVVELTPPPDPEAVFHALAARPHCLFLDSALRHETLGRYSFIAVDPFDYTELSVDEILLPPTDAPQVDVYAHLSHLIGRFSAEAVAGLPPFQGGVAGVWGYELGRGLERLPAAPFDEFKIPAAAVGCYDVVVAWDHHTQKAWIISQGFPETEPLARRERAGARLAQMQSWLAGGGDGPSRAASPNR
;
A
#
# COMPACT_ATOMS: atom_id res chain seq x y z
N MET A 1 3.30 -23.73 -5.43
CA MET A 1 4.16 -22.71 -6.05
C MET A 1 5.53 -22.80 -5.38
N ASN A 2 6.60 -23.10 -6.13
CA ASN A 2 7.94 -23.17 -5.56
C ASN A 2 8.51 -21.75 -5.51
N ALA A 3 8.58 -21.17 -4.32
CA ALA A 3 9.20 -19.87 -4.09
C ALA A 3 10.73 -20.03 -4.09
N GLY A 4 11.39 -19.64 -5.17
CA GLY A 4 12.84 -19.41 -5.13
C GLY A 4 13.10 -18.17 -4.27
N GLN A 5 13.78 -18.34 -3.13
CA GLN A 5 14.21 -17.20 -2.32
C GLN A 5 15.29 -16.44 -3.09
N VAL A 6 14.92 -15.31 -3.68
CA VAL A 6 15.89 -14.31 -4.14
C VAL A 6 16.05 -13.30 -3.01
N THR A 7 16.68 -13.73 -1.91
CA THR A 7 17.26 -12.79 -0.97
C THR A 7 18.19 -11.86 -1.75
N ASN A 8 18.12 -10.54 -1.50
CA ASN A 8 19.13 -9.60 -1.96
C ASN A 8 20.51 -10.23 -1.75
N ALA A 9 21.38 -10.19 -2.76
CA ALA A 9 22.66 -10.91 -2.77
C ALA A 9 23.54 -10.61 -1.53
N ASP A 10 23.29 -9.47 -0.87
CA ASP A 10 24.02 -8.98 0.29
C ASP A 10 23.36 -9.30 1.64
N GLY A 11 22.22 -10.00 1.65
CA GLY A 11 21.46 -10.24 2.86
C GLY A 11 20.86 -8.95 3.46
N GLY A 12 20.67 -7.88 2.68
CA GLY A 12 20.02 -6.64 3.10
C GLY A 12 18.49 -6.68 3.04
N LEU A 13 17.85 -5.54 3.34
CA LEU A 13 16.42 -5.28 3.11
C LEU A 13 16.23 -4.50 1.81
N PRO A 14 15.05 -4.56 1.16
CA PRO A 14 13.91 -5.45 1.44
C PRO A 14 14.24 -6.92 1.21
N LEU A 15 13.45 -7.80 1.83
CA LEU A 15 13.41 -9.22 1.46
C LEU A 15 12.54 -9.38 0.22
N VAL A 16 13.02 -10.17 -0.75
CA VAL A 16 12.37 -10.33 -2.04
C VAL A 16 12.22 -11.81 -2.35
N VAL A 17 11.10 -12.18 -2.94
CA VAL A 17 10.88 -13.52 -3.50
C VAL A 17 10.29 -13.37 -4.89
N GLU A 18 10.93 -13.94 -5.90
CA GLU A 18 10.36 -14.06 -7.24
C GLU A 18 9.29 -15.15 -7.24
N LEU A 19 8.13 -14.86 -7.82
CA LEU A 19 7.02 -15.78 -7.99
C LEU A 19 7.16 -16.45 -9.35
N THR A 20 7.45 -17.76 -9.36
CA THR A 20 7.67 -18.53 -10.59
C THR A 20 6.74 -19.74 -10.65
N PRO A 21 5.88 -19.87 -11.67
CA PRO A 21 5.61 -18.85 -12.71
C PRO A 21 4.96 -17.59 -12.12
N PRO A 22 5.04 -16.43 -12.81
CA PRO A 22 4.34 -15.23 -12.37
C PRO A 22 2.83 -15.51 -12.32
N PRO A 23 2.15 -15.29 -11.19
CA PRO A 23 0.70 -15.49 -11.11
C PRO A 23 -0.02 -14.36 -11.85
N ASP A 24 -1.27 -14.64 -12.25
CA ASP A 24 -2.16 -13.63 -12.81
C ASP A 24 -2.51 -12.55 -11.76
N PRO A 25 -2.32 -11.25 -12.04
CA PRO A 25 -2.59 -10.18 -11.08
C PRO A 25 -4.03 -10.16 -10.56
N GLU A 26 -5.02 -10.42 -11.41
CA GLU A 26 -6.44 -10.43 -11.01
C GLU A 26 -6.74 -11.57 -10.05
N ALA A 27 -6.22 -12.77 -10.33
CA ALA A 27 -6.32 -13.90 -9.41
C ALA A 27 -5.67 -13.60 -8.04
N VAL A 28 -4.52 -12.92 -8.03
CA VAL A 28 -3.88 -12.48 -6.79
C VAL A 28 -4.74 -11.45 -6.05
N PHE A 29 -5.30 -10.48 -6.77
CA PHE A 29 -6.21 -9.50 -6.18
C PHE A 29 -7.42 -10.18 -5.53
N HIS A 30 -8.05 -11.13 -6.21
CA HIS A 30 -9.18 -11.88 -5.66
C HIS A 30 -8.83 -12.65 -4.38
N ALA A 31 -7.63 -13.27 -4.33
CA ALA A 31 -7.16 -13.97 -3.13
C ALA A 31 -6.91 -13.03 -1.93
N LEU A 32 -6.60 -11.76 -2.22
CA LEU A 32 -6.23 -10.74 -1.23
C LEU A 32 -7.35 -9.73 -0.94
N ALA A 33 -8.43 -9.70 -1.72
CA ALA A 33 -9.47 -8.67 -1.67
C ALA A 33 -10.17 -8.55 -0.31
N ALA A 34 -10.21 -9.63 0.47
CA ALA A 34 -10.78 -9.65 1.81
C ALA A 34 -9.83 -9.11 2.90
N ARG A 35 -8.57 -8.80 2.55
CA ARG A 35 -7.60 -8.26 3.50
C ARG A 35 -7.83 -6.75 3.71
N PRO A 36 -7.53 -6.22 4.89
CA PRO A 36 -7.72 -4.80 5.19
C PRO A 36 -7.04 -3.91 4.14
N HIS A 37 -7.73 -2.85 3.72
CA HIS A 37 -7.21 -1.81 2.83
C HIS A 37 -6.51 -2.38 1.58
N CYS A 38 -7.11 -3.39 0.95
CA CYS A 38 -6.56 -3.97 -0.27
C CYS A 38 -6.56 -2.95 -1.42
N LEU A 39 -5.38 -2.70 -1.98
CA LEU A 39 -5.15 -1.79 -3.09
C LEU A 39 -4.62 -2.57 -4.29
N PHE A 40 -5.21 -2.34 -5.46
CA PHE A 40 -4.69 -2.81 -6.74
C PHE A 40 -4.44 -1.62 -7.65
N LEU A 41 -3.18 -1.39 -7.96
CA LEU A 41 -2.72 -0.39 -8.92
C LEU A 41 -2.41 -1.11 -10.22
N ASP A 42 -3.41 -1.17 -11.10
CA ASP A 42 -3.27 -1.81 -12.39
C ASP A 42 -2.97 -0.78 -13.49
N SER A 43 -2.14 -1.21 -14.43
CA SER A 43 -1.78 -0.42 -15.59
C SER A 43 -2.65 -0.78 -16.78
N ALA A 44 -3.70 0.02 -17.02
CA ALA A 44 -4.67 -0.22 -18.10
C ALA A 44 -4.09 -0.19 -19.53
N LEU A 45 -2.92 0.42 -19.73
CA LEU A 45 -2.22 0.48 -21.02
C LEU A 45 -0.93 -0.32 -20.89
N ARG A 46 -0.78 -1.42 -21.63
CA ARG A 46 0.49 -2.16 -21.75
C ARG A 46 1.40 -1.47 -22.77
N HIS A 47 1.81 -0.22 -22.49
CA HIS A 47 2.82 0.49 -23.29
C HIS A 47 4.19 0.33 -22.62
N GLU A 48 5.27 0.25 -23.41
CA GLU A 48 6.63 -0.02 -22.88
C GLU A 48 7.12 1.02 -21.86
N THR A 49 6.57 2.24 -21.92
CA THR A 49 6.91 3.38 -21.05
C THR A 49 5.81 3.76 -20.05
N LEU A 50 4.54 3.57 -20.40
CA LEU A 50 3.38 3.90 -19.59
C LEU A 50 2.63 2.60 -19.34
N GLY A 51 2.75 2.07 -18.12
CA GLY A 51 1.97 0.91 -17.69
C GLY A 51 2.67 -0.46 -17.74
N ARG A 52 4.01 -0.45 -17.59
CA ARG A 52 4.82 -1.67 -17.50
C ARG A 52 4.57 -2.50 -16.23
N TYR A 53 4.13 -1.88 -15.16
CA TYR A 53 4.05 -2.51 -13.83
C TYR A 53 2.64 -2.48 -13.27
N SER A 54 2.27 -3.52 -12.53
CA SER A 54 1.09 -3.49 -11.65
C SER A 54 1.51 -3.84 -10.22
N PHE A 55 0.74 -3.38 -9.24
CA PHE A 55 1.05 -3.55 -7.82
C PHE A 55 -0.19 -3.90 -7.02
N ILE A 56 -0.05 -4.85 -6.09
CA ILE A 56 -1.07 -5.16 -5.09
C ILE A 56 -0.45 -5.02 -3.70
N ALA A 57 -1.12 -4.29 -2.83
CA ALA A 57 -0.71 -4.10 -1.44
C ALA A 57 -1.93 -4.23 -0.54
N VAL A 58 -1.75 -4.84 0.64
CA VAL A 58 -2.82 -5.07 1.62
C VAL A 58 -2.27 -4.95 3.03
N ASP A 59 -3.18 -4.81 4.00
CA ASP A 59 -2.89 -4.88 5.43
C ASP A 59 -1.75 -3.94 5.83
N PRO A 60 -1.89 -2.63 5.59
CA PRO A 60 -0.85 -1.66 5.91
C PRO A 60 -0.60 -1.62 7.42
N PHE A 61 0.62 -1.31 7.83
CA PHE A 61 0.95 -1.22 9.26
C PHE A 61 0.43 0.06 9.92
N ASP A 62 0.03 1.03 9.11
CA ASP A 62 -0.60 2.28 9.51
C ASP A 62 -1.60 2.70 8.43
N TYR A 63 -2.72 3.29 8.82
CA TYR A 63 -3.76 3.76 7.91
C TYR A 63 -4.36 5.05 8.43
N THR A 64 -4.36 6.07 7.56
CA THR A 64 -4.87 7.40 7.88
C THR A 64 -6.05 7.71 6.98
N GLU A 65 -7.18 7.98 7.60
CA GLU A 65 -8.35 8.58 6.97
C GLU A 65 -8.51 10.00 7.48
N LEU A 66 -8.66 10.96 6.58
CA LEU A 66 -8.86 12.37 6.89
C LEU A 66 -10.18 12.82 6.29
N SER A 67 -11.06 13.36 7.11
CA SER A 67 -12.27 14.02 6.67
C SER A 67 -11.97 15.42 6.12
N VAL A 68 -12.91 15.95 5.34
CA VAL A 68 -12.83 17.33 4.84
C VAL A 68 -12.89 18.32 6.01
N ASP A 69 -13.67 18.04 7.05
CA ASP A 69 -13.80 18.91 8.22
C ASP A 69 -12.47 19.05 8.97
N GLU A 70 -11.70 17.98 9.11
CA GLU A 70 -10.37 18.00 9.73
C GLU A 70 -9.37 18.90 8.99
N ILE A 71 -9.57 19.12 7.69
CA ILE A 71 -8.77 20.06 6.87
C ILE A 71 -9.25 21.50 7.04
N LEU A 72 -10.55 21.71 7.25
CA LEU A 72 -11.20 23.03 7.20
C LEU A 72 -11.36 23.72 8.55
N LEU A 73 -11.18 23.01 9.67
CA LEU A 73 -11.34 23.60 11.00
C LEU A 73 -10.44 24.85 11.13
N PRO A 74 -11.01 26.03 11.49
CA PRO A 74 -10.19 27.21 11.77
C PRO A 74 -9.32 26.93 13.01
N PRO A 75 -8.15 27.61 13.14
CA PRO A 75 -7.30 27.44 14.31
C PRO A 75 -8.07 27.84 15.57
N THR A 76 -8.54 26.85 16.34
CA THR A 76 -9.02 27.02 17.71
C THR A 76 -7.85 26.83 18.68
N ASP A 77 -8.01 27.26 19.95
CA ASP A 77 -6.99 27.22 21.03
C ASP A 77 -6.44 25.82 21.41
N ALA A 78 -6.74 24.78 20.64
CA ALA A 78 -6.12 23.45 20.74
C ALA A 78 -4.97 23.34 19.71
N PRO A 79 -3.87 22.64 20.03
CA PRO A 79 -2.82 22.37 19.05
C PRO A 79 -3.40 21.56 17.88
N GLN A 80 -3.63 22.23 16.75
CA GLN A 80 -4.15 21.61 15.54
C GLN A 80 -3.05 20.73 14.93
N VAL A 81 -3.38 19.49 14.59
CA VAL A 81 -2.49 18.63 13.81
C VAL A 81 -2.43 19.23 12.42
N ASP A 82 -1.28 19.78 12.02
CA ASP A 82 -1.04 20.16 10.64
C ASP A 82 -1.09 18.87 9.79
N VAL A 83 -2.19 18.71 9.07
CA VAL A 83 -2.48 17.55 8.21
C VAL A 83 -1.34 17.32 7.21
N TYR A 84 -0.77 18.38 6.64
CA TYR A 84 0.33 18.25 5.69
C TYR A 84 1.62 17.85 6.40
N ALA A 85 1.87 18.37 7.60
CA ALA A 85 3.00 17.92 8.41
C ALA A 85 2.84 16.44 8.80
N HIS A 86 1.62 15.99 9.13
CA HIS A 86 1.34 14.59 9.43
C HIS A 86 1.58 13.68 8.21
N LEU A 87 1.03 14.05 7.04
CA LEU A 87 1.23 13.30 5.80
C LEU A 87 2.71 13.30 5.37
N SER A 88 3.39 14.43 5.49
CA SER A 88 4.83 14.55 5.23
C SER A 88 5.64 13.68 6.20
N HIS A 89 5.26 13.63 7.48
CA HIS A 89 5.89 12.76 8.46
C HIS A 89 5.70 11.28 8.12
N LEU A 90 4.49 10.87 7.72
CA LEU A 90 4.22 9.49 7.30
C LEU A 90 5.09 9.07 6.12
N ILE A 91 5.19 9.93 5.10
CA ILE A 91 6.00 9.66 3.89
C ILE A 91 7.50 9.66 4.22
N GLY A 92 7.96 10.62 5.03
CA GLY A 92 9.39 10.80 5.31
C GLY A 92 9.98 9.81 6.31
N ARG A 93 9.17 9.32 7.26
CA ARG A 93 9.65 8.46 8.36
C ARG A 93 10.05 7.06 7.90
N PHE A 94 9.39 6.53 6.86
CA PHE A 94 9.56 5.14 6.41
C PHE A 94 10.17 5.09 5.00
N SER A 95 11.33 5.73 4.84
CA SER A 95 12.07 5.74 3.59
C SER A 95 13.06 4.58 3.49
N ALA A 96 13.15 3.97 2.31
CA ALA A 96 14.12 2.94 1.97
C ALA A 96 14.69 3.21 0.57
N GLU A 97 15.96 2.87 0.36
CA GLU A 97 16.56 2.93 -0.97
C GLU A 97 15.90 1.90 -1.89
N ALA A 98 15.52 2.33 -3.09
CA ALA A 98 14.94 1.45 -4.09
C ALA A 98 16.00 0.48 -4.62
N VAL A 99 15.70 -0.82 -4.60
CA VAL A 99 16.59 -1.83 -5.18
C VAL A 99 16.49 -1.74 -6.69
N ALA A 100 17.62 -1.53 -7.36
CA ALA A 100 17.70 -1.47 -8.81
C ALA A 100 17.26 -2.79 -9.46
N GLY A 101 16.54 -2.70 -10.57
CA GLY A 101 16.06 -3.88 -11.31
C GLY A 101 14.75 -4.48 -10.80
N LEU A 102 14.21 -4.02 -9.67
CA LEU A 102 12.85 -4.33 -9.23
C LEU A 102 11.85 -3.28 -9.71
N PRO A 103 10.54 -3.60 -9.72
CA PRO A 103 9.49 -2.61 -9.94
C PRO A 103 9.61 -1.38 -9.01
N PRO A 104 9.17 -0.19 -9.45
CA PRO A 104 9.46 1.07 -8.77
C PRO A 104 8.75 1.25 -7.42
N PHE A 105 7.56 0.66 -7.24
CA PHE A 105 6.86 0.69 -5.95
C PHE A 105 7.19 -0.55 -5.14
N GLN A 106 8.05 -0.37 -4.13
CA GLN A 106 8.62 -1.44 -3.28
C GLN A 106 8.06 -1.42 -1.86
N GLY A 107 6.91 -0.76 -1.65
CA GLY A 107 6.37 -0.36 -0.36
C GLY A 107 6.32 1.16 -0.22
N GLY A 108 5.53 1.65 0.73
CA GLY A 108 5.34 3.08 0.99
C GLY A 108 3.87 3.47 1.16
N VAL A 109 3.61 4.77 1.09
CA VAL A 109 2.27 5.34 1.26
C VAL A 109 1.49 5.25 -0.04
N ALA A 110 0.32 4.63 -0.01
CA ALA A 110 -0.58 4.53 -1.16
C ALA A 110 -2.04 4.55 -0.74
N GLY A 111 -2.92 5.00 -1.63
CA GLY A 111 -4.35 5.09 -1.37
C GLY A 111 -4.99 6.21 -2.16
N VAL A 112 -6.08 6.75 -1.62
CA VAL A 112 -6.84 7.83 -2.25
C VAL A 112 -6.42 9.16 -1.66
N TRP A 113 -6.07 10.09 -2.55
CA TRP A 113 -5.85 11.50 -2.25
C TRP A 113 -7.03 12.27 -2.85
N GLY A 114 -7.94 12.72 -2.00
CA GLY A 114 -9.17 13.40 -2.40
C GLY A 114 -8.92 14.83 -2.87
N TYR A 115 -9.81 15.31 -3.74
CA TYR A 115 -9.73 16.67 -4.31
C TYR A 115 -9.74 17.75 -3.22
N GLU A 116 -10.51 17.55 -2.16
CA GLU A 116 -10.68 18.49 -1.06
C GLU A 116 -9.39 18.75 -0.27
N LEU A 117 -8.33 17.94 -0.43
CA LEU A 117 -7.00 18.29 0.08
C LEU A 117 -6.57 19.66 -0.41
N GLY A 118 -6.82 20.03 -1.67
CA GLY A 118 -6.44 21.34 -2.21
C GLY A 118 -6.94 22.54 -1.39
N ARG A 119 -8.01 22.36 -0.61
CA ARG A 119 -8.60 23.42 0.23
C ARG A 119 -7.76 23.79 1.45
N GLY A 120 -6.83 22.93 1.86
CA GLY A 120 -5.83 23.27 2.87
C GLY A 120 -4.63 24.04 2.30
N LEU A 121 -4.46 24.08 0.97
CA LEU A 121 -3.39 24.82 0.29
C LEU A 121 -3.91 26.14 -0.30
N GLU A 122 -5.13 26.16 -0.82
CA GLU A 122 -5.74 27.29 -1.51
C GLU A 122 -7.15 27.56 -0.99
N ARG A 123 -7.57 28.84 -1.02
CA ARG A 123 -8.95 29.21 -0.72
C ARG A 123 -9.84 28.90 -1.92
N LEU A 124 -10.41 27.70 -1.93
CA LEU A 124 -11.37 27.27 -2.93
C LEU A 124 -12.82 27.42 -2.42
N PRO A 125 -13.79 27.71 -3.29
CA PRO A 125 -15.20 27.69 -2.92
C PRO A 125 -15.60 26.28 -2.47
N ALA A 126 -16.34 26.18 -1.36
CA ALA A 126 -16.88 24.90 -0.91
C ALA A 126 -17.91 24.41 -1.93
N ALA A 127 -17.89 23.11 -2.23
CA ALA A 127 -19.00 22.49 -2.95
C ALA A 127 -20.29 22.69 -2.13
N PRO A 128 -21.40 23.11 -2.76
CA PRO A 128 -22.64 23.39 -2.04
C PRO A 128 -23.26 22.13 -1.43
N PHE A 129 -22.92 20.95 -1.95
CA PHE A 129 -23.37 19.65 -1.47
C PHE A 129 -22.24 18.63 -1.55
N ASP A 130 -21.90 18.02 -0.41
CA ASP A 130 -21.05 16.83 -0.34
C ASP A 130 -21.95 15.59 -0.17
N GLU A 131 -22.44 15.08 -1.28
CA GLU A 131 -23.37 13.93 -1.32
C GLU A 131 -22.68 12.63 -0.90
N PHE A 132 -21.39 12.48 -1.23
CA PHE A 132 -20.66 11.22 -1.09
C PHE A 132 -19.83 11.13 0.18
N LYS A 133 -19.60 12.24 0.89
CA LYS A 133 -18.80 12.30 2.13
C LYS A 133 -17.46 11.57 1.99
N ILE A 134 -16.82 11.77 0.84
CA ILE A 134 -15.57 11.09 0.52
C ILE A 134 -14.48 11.68 1.43
N PRO A 135 -13.64 10.85 2.08
CA PRO A 135 -12.54 11.37 2.86
C PRO A 135 -11.60 12.18 1.97
N ALA A 136 -11.05 13.26 2.51
CA ALA A 136 -10.04 14.06 1.84
C ALA A 136 -8.74 13.26 1.62
N ALA A 137 -8.42 12.31 2.51
CA ALA A 137 -7.39 11.31 2.23
C ALA A 137 -7.77 9.97 2.88
N ALA A 138 -7.40 8.88 2.24
CA ALA A 138 -7.56 7.53 2.75
C ALA A 138 -6.35 6.72 2.28
N VAL A 139 -5.28 6.72 3.08
CA VAL A 139 -3.95 6.24 2.69
C VAL A 139 -3.39 5.25 3.71
N GLY A 140 -2.76 4.20 3.21
CA GLY A 140 -2.07 3.19 4.02
C GLY A 140 -0.56 3.24 3.82
N CYS A 141 0.18 2.90 4.88
CA CYS A 141 1.61 2.66 4.83
C CYS A 141 1.87 1.15 4.65
N TYR A 142 2.24 0.75 3.43
CA TYR A 142 2.41 -0.67 3.07
C TYR A 142 3.88 -1.07 3.16
N ASP A 143 4.17 -2.09 3.97
CA ASP A 143 5.48 -2.70 4.11
C ASP A 143 5.70 -3.90 3.18
N VAL A 144 4.62 -4.47 2.61
CA VAL A 144 4.68 -5.57 1.65
C VAL A 144 3.85 -5.27 0.41
N VAL A 145 4.45 -5.53 -0.75
CA VAL A 145 3.81 -5.35 -2.06
C VAL A 145 4.07 -6.58 -2.92
N VAL A 146 3.05 -7.03 -3.65
CA VAL A 146 3.21 -7.92 -4.80
C VAL A 146 3.31 -7.04 -6.05
N ALA A 147 4.39 -7.18 -6.80
CA ALA A 147 4.67 -6.33 -7.95
C ALA A 147 4.92 -7.18 -9.20
N TRP A 148 4.41 -6.71 -10.34
CA TRP A 148 4.59 -7.35 -11.64
C TRP A 148 5.36 -6.44 -12.57
N ASP A 149 6.24 -7.03 -13.37
CA ASP A 149 6.81 -6.42 -14.57
C ASP A 149 6.27 -7.16 -15.80
N HIS A 150 5.30 -6.54 -16.48
CA HIS A 150 4.64 -7.12 -17.64
C HIS A 150 5.56 -7.20 -18.86
N HIS A 151 6.66 -6.46 -18.90
CA HIS A 151 7.61 -6.55 -19.99
C HIS A 151 8.51 -7.77 -19.84
N THR A 152 9.04 -8.01 -18.63
CA THR A 152 9.90 -9.17 -18.36
C THR A 152 9.14 -10.44 -17.99
N GLN A 153 7.81 -10.35 -17.83
CA GLN A 153 6.94 -11.46 -17.41
C GLN A 153 7.40 -12.04 -16.07
N LYS A 154 7.66 -11.15 -15.10
CA LYS A 154 8.12 -11.51 -13.76
C LYS A 154 7.24 -10.86 -12.70
N ALA A 155 7.19 -11.51 -11.55
CA ALA A 155 6.46 -11.03 -10.39
C ALA A 155 7.25 -11.30 -9.11
N TRP A 156 7.10 -10.42 -8.13
CA TRP A 156 7.82 -10.52 -6.86
C TRP A 156 6.92 -10.17 -5.68
N ILE A 157 7.18 -10.80 -4.53
CA ILE A 157 6.79 -10.27 -3.22
C ILE A 157 7.98 -9.47 -2.70
N ILE A 158 7.76 -8.21 -2.35
CA ILE A 158 8.78 -7.30 -1.82
C ILE A 158 8.34 -6.90 -0.40
N SER A 159 9.19 -7.16 0.60
CA SER A 159 8.89 -6.94 2.01
C SER A 159 9.95 -6.08 2.69
N GLN A 160 9.55 -4.89 3.13
CA GLN A 160 10.41 -3.85 3.72
C GLN A 160 10.63 -4.00 5.22
N GLY A 161 9.69 -4.63 5.92
CA GLY A 161 9.76 -4.83 7.37
C GLY A 161 9.43 -3.61 8.24
N PHE A 162 8.93 -2.52 7.66
CA PHE A 162 8.41 -1.38 8.43
C PHE A 162 7.17 -1.76 9.25
N PRO A 163 6.89 -1.10 10.39
CA PRO A 163 7.46 0.16 10.88
C PRO A 163 8.75 0.01 11.70
N GLU A 164 9.25 -1.21 11.88
CA GLU A 164 10.48 -1.45 12.64
C GLU A 164 11.67 -0.73 11.99
N THR A 165 12.48 -0.05 12.81
CA THR A 165 13.66 0.69 12.35
C THR A 165 14.97 0.09 12.84
N GLU A 166 14.92 -0.75 13.89
CA GLU A 166 16.07 -1.53 14.34
C GLU A 166 16.37 -2.65 13.31
N PRO A 167 17.63 -2.82 12.84
CA PRO A 167 17.96 -3.72 11.75
C PRO A 167 17.48 -5.17 11.91
N LEU A 168 17.62 -5.78 13.09
CA LEU A 168 17.23 -7.17 13.32
C LEU A 168 15.70 -7.32 13.36
N ALA A 169 15.01 -6.49 14.15
CA ALA A 169 13.56 -6.46 14.25
C ALA A 169 12.90 -6.17 12.89
N ARG A 170 13.46 -5.24 12.10
CA ARG A 170 12.99 -4.94 10.75
C ARG A 170 13.16 -6.12 9.82
N ARG A 171 14.27 -6.84 9.90
CA ARG A 171 14.49 -8.07 9.11
C ARG A 171 13.53 -9.19 9.52
N GLU A 172 13.36 -9.42 10.81
CA GLU A 172 12.44 -10.44 11.34
C GLU A 172 11.01 -10.16 10.90
N ARG A 173 10.57 -8.90 11.03
CA ARG A 173 9.26 -8.45 10.56
C ARG A 173 9.13 -8.63 9.04
N ALA A 174 10.13 -8.24 8.26
CA ALA A 174 10.11 -8.44 6.80
C ALA A 174 9.91 -9.92 6.45
N GLY A 175 10.59 -10.82 7.16
CA GLY A 175 10.43 -12.27 6.98
C GLY A 175 9.03 -12.75 7.34
N ALA A 176 8.50 -12.33 8.48
CA ALA A 176 7.16 -12.68 8.93
C ALA A 176 6.08 -12.22 7.93
N ARG A 177 6.20 -10.97 7.44
CA ARG A 177 5.26 -10.38 6.50
C ARG A 177 5.32 -11.00 5.11
N LEU A 178 6.52 -11.38 4.67
CA LEU A 178 6.71 -12.14 3.43
C LEU A 178 6.04 -13.53 3.54
N ALA A 179 6.27 -14.25 4.62
CA ALA A 179 5.65 -15.56 4.86
C ALA A 179 4.12 -15.47 4.96
N GLN A 180 3.62 -14.41 5.61
CA GLN A 180 2.19 -14.13 5.70
C GLN A 180 1.58 -13.91 4.31
N MET A 181 2.20 -13.07 3.46
CA MET A 181 1.75 -12.84 2.09
C MET A 181 1.73 -14.15 1.29
N GLN A 182 2.79 -14.96 1.37
CA GLN A 182 2.83 -16.27 0.73
C GLN A 182 1.71 -17.20 1.19
N SER A 183 1.40 -17.21 2.50
CA SER A 183 0.30 -18.02 3.05
C SER A 183 -1.06 -17.60 2.50
N TRP A 184 -1.29 -16.29 2.33
CA TRP A 184 -2.54 -15.78 1.75
C TRP A 184 -2.67 -16.16 0.27
N LEU A 185 -1.59 -16.09 -0.49
CA LEU A 185 -1.57 -16.52 -1.90
C LEU A 185 -1.75 -18.04 -2.06
N ALA A 186 -1.25 -18.84 -1.12
CA ALA A 186 -1.41 -20.30 -1.14
C ALA A 186 -2.81 -20.75 -0.69
N GLY A 187 -3.46 -19.99 0.20
CA GLY A 187 -4.75 -20.34 0.82
C GLY A 187 -6.00 -19.85 0.08
N GLY A 188 -5.88 -19.31 -1.13
CA GLY A 188 -6.95 -18.64 -1.90
C GLY A 188 -8.10 -19.53 -2.41
N GLY A 189 -8.69 -20.36 -1.56
CA GLY A 189 -9.89 -21.18 -1.84
C GLY A 189 -11.11 -20.88 -0.97
N ASP A 190 -10.96 -20.24 0.19
CA ASP A 190 -12.11 -19.90 1.06
C ASP A 190 -12.18 -18.39 1.27
N GLY A 191 -13.07 -17.76 0.51
CA GLY A 191 -13.48 -16.37 0.75
C GLY A 191 -14.11 -16.21 2.13
N PRO A 192 -14.13 -14.99 2.68
CA PRO A 192 -14.74 -14.75 3.99
C PRO A 192 -16.22 -15.17 3.95
N SER A 193 -16.59 -16.10 4.82
CA SER A 193 -17.99 -16.31 5.20
C SER A 193 -18.58 -14.95 5.58
N ARG A 194 -19.67 -14.55 4.91
CA ARG A 194 -20.44 -13.35 5.24
C ARG A 194 -20.98 -13.50 6.65
N ALA A 195 -20.18 -13.12 7.65
CA ALA A 195 -20.70 -12.79 8.97
C ALA A 195 -21.51 -11.51 8.78
N ALA A 196 -22.83 -11.64 8.94
CA ALA A 196 -23.76 -10.54 8.88
C ALA A 196 -23.33 -9.41 9.82
N SER A 197 -23.14 -8.21 9.28
CA SER A 197 -23.08 -7.00 10.09
C SER A 197 -24.43 -6.83 10.81
N PRO A 198 -24.46 -6.71 12.15
CA PRO A 198 -25.65 -6.27 12.83
C PRO A 198 -25.81 -4.77 12.57
N ASN A 199 -26.96 -4.44 11.98
CA ASN A 199 -27.45 -3.09 11.74
C ASN A 199 -27.34 -2.22 13.00
N ARG A 200 -26.72 -1.03 12.91
CA ARG A 200 -27.05 0.11 13.76
C ARG A 200 -26.69 1.43 13.10
#